data_AF-A0A094LIV5-F1
#
_entry.id   AF-A0A094LIV5-F1
#
_cell.length_a   1.000
_cell.length_b   1.000
_cell.length_c   1.000
_cell.angle_alpha   90.00
_cell.angle_beta   90.00
_cell.angle_gamma   90.00
#
_symmetry.space_group_name_H-M   'P 1'
#
loop_
_entity.id
_entity.type
_entity.pdbx_description
1 polymer ?
#
loop_
_entity_poly.entity_id
_entity_poly.type
_entity_poly.pdbx_seq_one_letter_code
_entity_poly.pdbx_strand_id
1 'polypeptide(L)'
;SFQKLKEVAFPRAEELKEELLKRYAKDYAKYKEQKKEEEEFARNLALQQQQLEEERKRVALMKQQQAEQEQFHAFEEMIRRQELEKERLRIVQEFGKQEPSPESLDGPLIPGVEKPPTDLIAKVPVSPVHPASPSAGTVSSKPPVVDRSLKPSALGSTENNASTDVLRQVIVPRELCQKFLQLADANTVRGVETCGILCGKLMRNEFTITHVIVPKQHGGPDYCNTENEEELFMIQDQHGLVTLGWIHTHPTQTAFLSSVDLHTHCSYQMMLPESIAIV
;
A
#
# COMPACT_ATOMS: atom_id res chain seq x y z
N SER A 1 33.91 -74.39 -13.52
CA SER A 1 33.86 -75.47 -12.51
C SER A 1 32.81 -75.09 -11.47
N PHE A 2 31.89 -76.01 -11.19
CA PHE A 2 30.84 -75.84 -10.17
C PHE A 2 31.45 -75.59 -8.77
N GLN A 3 32.66 -76.11 -8.55
CA GLN A 3 33.48 -75.90 -7.37
C GLN A 3 33.74 -74.42 -7.05
N LYS A 4 34.17 -73.61 -8.03
CA LYS A 4 34.46 -72.18 -7.83
C LYS A 4 33.21 -71.37 -7.47
N LEU A 5 32.06 -71.76 -7.98
CA LEU A 5 30.79 -71.13 -7.65
C LEU A 5 30.43 -71.41 -6.18
N LYS A 6 30.56 -72.68 -5.74
CA LYS A 6 30.24 -73.13 -4.38
C LYS A 6 31.20 -72.61 -3.31
N GLU A 7 32.49 -72.60 -3.60
CA GLU A 7 33.53 -72.28 -2.61
C GLU A 7 33.89 -70.80 -2.55
N VAL A 8 33.59 -70.02 -3.60
CA VAL A 8 34.01 -68.61 -3.67
C VAL A 8 32.82 -67.66 -3.85
N ALA A 9 31.91 -67.93 -4.79
CA ALA A 9 30.85 -66.98 -5.11
C ALA A 9 29.73 -66.93 -4.05
N PHE A 10 29.26 -68.07 -3.54
CA PHE A 10 28.22 -68.09 -2.51
C PHE A 10 28.66 -67.49 -1.16
N PRO A 11 29.86 -67.81 -0.62
CA PRO A 11 30.33 -67.18 0.61
C PRO A 11 30.48 -65.66 0.46
N ARG A 12 31.04 -65.20 -0.66
CA ARG A 12 31.18 -63.77 -0.97
C ARG A 12 29.82 -63.07 -1.07
N ALA A 13 28.80 -63.76 -1.59
CA ALA A 13 27.44 -63.22 -1.70
C ALA A 13 26.74 -63.11 -0.34
N GLU A 14 26.91 -64.07 0.57
CA GLU A 14 26.39 -63.97 1.93
C GLU A 14 27.10 -62.87 2.74
N GLU A 15 28.43 -62.72 2.61
CA GLU A 15 29.17 -61.59 3.19
C GLU A 15 28.63 -60.24 2.69
N LEU A 16 28.44 -60.12 1.37
CA LEU A 16 27.91 -58.88 0.77
C LEU A 16 26.50 -58.56 1.27
N LYS A 17 25.66 -59.59 1.44
CA LYS A 17 24.28 -59.47 1.92
C LYS A 17 24.23 -59.05 3.38
N GLU A 18 25.08 -59.61 4.24
CA GLU A 18 25.19 -59.18 5.64
C GLU A 18 25.62 -57.71 5.74
N GLU A 19 26.61 -57.30 4.93
CA GLU A 19 27.08 -55.91 4.91
C GLU A 19 26.01 -54.95 4.40
N LEU A 20 25.25 -55.35 3.36
CA LEU A 20 24.14 -54.57 2.84
C LEU A 20 23.03 -54.40 3.89
N LEU A 21 22.65 -55.49 4.57
CA LEU A 21 21.62 -55.46 5.62
C LEU A 21 22.02 -54.55 6.78
N LYS A 22 23.29 -54.61 7.19
CA LYS A 22 23.83 -53.74 8.24
C LYS A 22 23.78 -52.27 7.84
N ARG A 23 24.11 -51.96 6.58
CA ARG A 23 24.02 -50.58 6.06
C ARG A 23 22.58 -50.09 5.98
N TYR A 24 21.68 -50.89 5.43
CA TYR A 24 20.25 -50.57 5.39
C TYR A 24 19.65 -50.36 6.78
N ALA A 25 19.99 -51.20 7.75
CA ALA A 25 19.50 -51.04 9.12
C ALA A 25 19.95 -49.70 9.74
N LYS A 26 21.21 -49.31 9.50
CA LYS A 26 21.76 -48.03 9.97
C LYS A 26 21.09 -46.84 9.29
N ASP A 27 20.91 -46.91 7.97
CA ASP A 27 20.29 -45.83 7.21
C ASP A 27 18.80 -45.69 7.54
N TYR A 28 18.10 -46.82 7.75
CA TYR A 28 16.71 -46.83 8.20
C TYR A 28 16.53 -46.26 9.61
N ALA A 29 17.45 -46.55 10.54
CA ALA A 29 17.41 -45.97 11.88
C ALA A 29 17.55 -44.44 11.83
N LYS A 30 18.50 -43.93 11.02
CA LYS A 30 18.67 -42.48 10.80
C LYS A 30 17.44 -41.83 10.18
N TYR A 31 16.87 -42.46 9.15
CA TYR A 31 15.64 -41.97 8.52
C TYR A 31 14.50 -41.90 9.53
N LYS A 32 14.37 -42.89 10.42
CA LYS A 32 13.33 -42.91 11.45
C LYS A 32 13.53 -41.80 12.48
N GLU A 33 14.77 -41.49 12.87
CA GLU A 33 15.08 -40.36 13.75
C GLU A 33 14.75 -39.03 13.09
N GLN A 34 15.22 -38.79 11.86
CA GLN A 34 14.93 -37.58 11.09
C GLN A 34 13.43 -37.37 10.91
N LYS A 35 12.69 -38.42 10.55
CA LYS A 35 11.23 -38.34 10.42
C LYS A 35 10.54 -37.97 11.73
N LYS A 36 11.05 -38.44 12.87
CA LYS A 36 10.51 -38.10 14.18
C LYS A 36 10.76 -36.62 14.53
N GLU A 37 11.95 -36.11 14.22
CA GLU A 37 12.31 -34.70 14.38
C GLU A 37 11.45 -33.79 13.48
N GLU A 38 11.25 -34.16 12.22
CA GLU A 38 10.36 -33.44 11.29
C GLU A 38 8.91 -33.41 11.80
N GLU A 39 8.38 -34.53 12.27
CA GLU A 39 7.03 -34.59 12.85
C GLU A 39 6.91 -33.74 14.13
N GLU A 40 7.95 -33.69 14.96
CA GLU A 40 7.98 -32.84 16.16
C GLU A 40 8.05 -31.36 15.80
N PHE A 41 8.88 -30.99 14.83
CA PHE A 41 8.96 -29.64 14.30
C PHE A 41 7.62 -29.20 13.70
N ALA A 42 6.97 -30.04 12.88
CA ALA A 42 5.67 -29.76 12.31
C ALA A 42 4.58 -29.56 13.38
N ARG A 43 4.60 -30.38 14.45
CA ARG A 43 3.68 -30.21 15.60
C ARG A 43 3.91 -28.88 16.32
N ASN A 44 5.17 -28.51 16.57
CA ASN A 44 5.50 -27.26 17.23
C ASN A 44 5.10 -26.04 16.40
N LEU A 45 5.32 -26.08 15.08
CA LEU A 45 4.91 -25.02 14.16
C LEU A 45 3.37 -24.87 14.11
N ALA A 46 2.64 -25.99 14.06
CA ALA A 46 1.18 -25.98 14.08
C ALA A 46 0.63 -25.36 15.38
N LEU A 47 1.24 -25.70 16.53
CA LEU A 47 0.86 -25.11 17.81
C LEU A 47 1.12 -23.59 17.84
N GLN A 48 2.25 -23.14 17.29
CA GLN A 48 2.57 -21.72 17.20
C GLN A 48 1.59 -20.96 16.30
N GLN A 49 1.22 -21.54 15.14
CA GLN A 49 0.20 -20.96 14.26
C GLN A 49 -1.15 -20.85 14.94
N GLN A 50 -1.57 -21.87 15.70
CA GLN A 50 -2.83 -21.84 16.44
C GLN A 50 -2.83 -20.72 17.49
N GLN A 51 -1.74 -20.55 18.24
CA GLN A 51 -1.61 -19.46 19.22
C GLN A 51 -1.71 -18.07 18.58
N LEU A 52 -1.04 -17.87 17.45
CA LEU A 52 -1.10 -16.62 16.69
C LEU A 52 -2.53 -16.35 16.18
N GLU A 53 -3.25 -17.38 15.73
CA GLU A 53 -4.62 -17.23 15.26
C GLU A 53 -5.58 -16.87 16.40
N GLU A 54 -5.43 -17.50 17.57
CA GLU A 54 -6.20 -17.20 18.77
C GLU A 54 -5.93 -15.76 19.26
N GLU A 55 -4.66 -15.34 19.28
CA GLU A 55 -4.30 -13.96 19.62
C GLU A 55 -4.90 -12.97 18.62
N ARG A 56 -4.82 -13.26 17.31
CA ARG A 56 -5.41 -12.41 16.27
C ARG A 56 -6.92 -12.27 16.44
N LYS A 57 -7.63 -13.35 16.76
CA LYS A 57 -9.07 -13.33 17.05
C LYS A 57 -9.37 -12.48 18.28
N ARG A 58 -8.58 -12.61 19.34
CA ARG A 58 -8.72 -11.82 20.57
C ARG A 58 -8.53 -10.33 20.31
N VAL A 59 -7.48 -9.96 19.55
CA VAL A 59 -7.21 -8.56 19.18
C VAL A 59 -8.31 -7.99 18.29
N ALA A 60 -8.82 -8.78 17.33
CA ALA A 60 -9.92 -8.36 16.46
C ALA A 60 -11.20 -8.08 17.27
N LEU A 61 -11.54 -8.96 18.21
CA LEU A 61 -12.70 -8.76 19.09
C LEU A 61 -12.55 -7.50 19.95
N MET A 62 -11.36 -7.28 20.51
CA MET A 62 -11.07 -6.09 21.33
C MET A 62 -11.20 -4.79 20.51
N LYS A 63 -10.67 -4.78 19.28
CA LYS A 63 -10.82 -3.64 18.35
C LYS A 63 -12.27 -3.38 17.97
N GLN A 64 -13.06 -4.44 17.75
CA GLN A 64 -14.48 -4.29 17.45
C GLN A 64 -15.24 -3.65 18.63
N GLN A 65 -15.02 -4.15 19.85
CA GLN A 65 -15.65 -3.59 21.04
C GLN A 65 -15.27 -2.11 21.25
N GLN A 66 -14.00 -1.77 21.03
CA GLN A 66 -13.55 -0.39 21.11
C GLN A 66 -14.23 0.50 20.06
N ALA A 67 -14.33 0.04 18.81
CA ALA A 67 -14.99 0.79 17.75
C ALA A 67 -16.49 0.99 18.02
N GLU A 68 -17.19 -0.02 18.56
CA GLU A 68 -18.59 0.09 18.98
C GLU A 68 -18.75 1.11 20.12
N GLN A 69 -17.84 1.11 21.10
CA GLN A 69 -17.84 2.07 22.20
C GLN A 69 -17.57 3.51 21.72
N GLU A 70 -16.64 3.69 20.78
CA GLU A 70 -16.35 4.99 20.15
C GLU A 70 -17.54 5.48 19.32
N GLN A 71 -18.20 4.60 18.56
CA GLN A 71 -19.43 4.94 17.82
C GLN A 71 -20.56 5.36 18.77
N PHE A 72 -20.72 4.65 19.89
CA PHE A 72 -21.70 5.00 20.90
C PHE A 72 -21.43 6.38 21.51
N HIS A 73 -20.17 6.65 21.89
CA HIS A 73 -19.79 7.97 22.41
C HIS A 73 -19.98 9.09 21.40
N ALA A 74 -19.62 8.86 20.13
CA ALA A 74 -19.83 9.83 19.06
C ALA A 74 -21.33 10.13 18.85
N PHE A 75 -22.18 9.12 18.97
CA PHE A 75 -23.63 9.28 18.90
C PHE A 75 -24.19 10.09 20.09
N GLU A 76 -23.75 9.81 21.32
CA GLU A 76 -24.13 10.60 22.50
C GLU A 76 -23.71 12.07 22.36
N GLU A 77 -22.50 12.33 21.86
CA GLU A 77 -22.01 13.68 21.64
C GLU A 77 -22.83 14.43 20.58
N MET A 78 -23.23 13.73 19.50
CA MET A 78 -24.10 14.28 18.47
C MET A 78 -25.48 14.67 19.04
N ILE A 79 -26.10 13.82 19.85
CA ILE A 79 -27.37 14.13 20.52
C ILE A 79 -27.20 15.38 21.39
N ARG A 80 -26.17 15.41 22.24
CA ARG A 80 -25.89 16.53 23.14
C ARG A 80 -25.69 17.85 22.37
N ARG A 81 -24.99 17.80 21.22
CA ARG A 81 -24.81 18.97 20.35
C ARG A 81 -26.14 19.43 19.75
N GLN A 82 -27.00 18.50 19.31
CA GLN A 82 -28.31 18.82 18.75
C GLN A 82 -29.25 19.45 19.79
N GLU A 83 -29.20 19.00 21.04
CA GLU A 83 -29.94 19.60 22.15
C GLU A 83 -29.47 21.02 22.45
N LEU A 84 -28.15 21.25 22.50
CA LEU A 84 -27.56 22.58 22.65
C LEU A 84 -27.97 23.54 21.52
N GLU A 85 -28.00 23.06 20.28
CA GLU A 85 -28.42 23.86 19.13
C GLU A 85 -29.91 24.21 19.17
N LYS A 86 -30.77 23.25 19.56
CA LYS A 86 -32.21 23.49 19.79
C LYS A 86 -32.44 24.51 20.92
N GLU A 87 -31.66 24.43 21.99
CA GLU A 87 -31.74 25.39 23.10
C GLU A 87 -31.30 26.79 22.64
N ARG A 88 -30.18 26.88 21.90
CA ARG A 88 -29.72 28.13 21.30
C ARG A 88 -30.75 28.75 20.38
N LEU A 89 -31.44 27.93 19.57
CA LEU A 89 -32.50 28.41 18.68
C LEU A 89 -33.74 28.90 19.46
N ARG A 90 -34.11 28.23 20.56
CA ARG A 90 -35.17 28.67 21.47
C ARG A 90 -34.86 30.04 22.07
N ILE A 91 -33.64 30.23 22.60
CA ILE A 91 -33.20 31.51 23.16
C ILE A 91 -33.27 32.63 22.10
N VAL A 92 -32.80 32.39 20.87
CA VAL A 92 -32.87 33.39 19.78
C VAL A 92 -34.32 33.73 19.43
N GLN A 93 -35.23 32.76 19.43
CA GLN A 93 -36.64 32.99 19.13
C GLN A 93 -37.37 33.74 20.25
N GLU A 94 -37.00 33.49 21.51
CA GLU A 94 -37.59 34.11 22.70
C GLU A 94 -37.12 35.56 22.89
N PHE A 95 -35.85 35.85 22.59
CA PHE A 95 -35.27 37.20 22.70
C PHE A 95 -35.25 38.00 21.37
N GLY A 96 -35.70 37.42 20.26
CA GLY A 96 -35.65 38.02 18.92
C GLY A 96 -36.86 38.85 18.50
N LYS A 97 -37.87 39.05 19.37
CA LYS A 97 -38.99 39.98 19.09
C LYS A 97 -38.79 41.31 19.82
N GLN A 98 -38.32 42.32 19.10
CA GLN A 98 -38.59 43.73 19.42
C GLN A 98 -39.24 44.41 18.21
N GLU A 99 -40.42 44.99 18.46
CA GLU A 99 -41.18 45.87 17.58
C GLU A 99 -40.47 47.23 17.35
N PRO A 100 -40.83 47.98 16.28
CA PRO A 100 -40.10 49.17 15.86
C PRO A 100 -40.67 50.45 16.51
N SER A 101 -39.84 51.27 17.15
CA SER A 101 -40.06 52.73 17.26
C SER A 101 -38.80 53.47 17.74
N PRO A 102 -38.68 54.80 17.51
CA PRO A 102 -37.42 55.42 17.11
C PRO A 102 -36.82 56.38 18.16
N GLU A 103 -35.59 56.83 17.83
CA GLU A 103 -34.97 58.11 18.20
C GLU A 103 -34.24 58.28 19.55
N SER A 104 -32.97 58.68 19.40
CA SER A 104 -32.32 59.88 19.98
C SER A 104 -31.39 59.75 21.22
N LEU A 105 -30.13 60.19 20.97
CA LEU A 105 -29.24 61.06 21.78
C LEU A 105 -28.58 60.46 23.05
N ASP A 106 -27.34 60.77 23.48
CA ASP A 106 -26.35 61.79 23.09
C ASP A 106 -24.94 61.49 23.71
N GLY A 107 -23.88 61.95 23.04
CA GLY A 107 -22.58 62.45 23.57
C GLY A 107 -21.54 61.56 24.32
N PRO A 108 -20.25 61.99 24.44
CA PRO A 108 -19.71 63.34 24.17
C PRO A 108 -18.53 63.45 23.15
N LEU A 109 -18.41 64.65 22.58
CA LEU A 109 -17.48 65.12 21.53
C LEU A 109 -16.06 65.51 22.01
N ILE A 110 -15.07 65.45 21.09
CA ILE A 110 -13.87 66.31 21.09
C ILE A 110 -13.82 67.10 19.75
N PRO A 111 -13.53 68.43 19.74
CA PRO A 111 -13.73 69.32 18.57
C PRO A 111 -12.54 69.43 17.59
N GLY A 112 -12.86 69.56 16.29
CA GLY A 112 -11.94 69.91 15.21
C GLY A 112 -12.59 69.65 13.84
N VAL A 113 -13.29 70.65 13.30
CA VAL A 113 -14.13 70.55 12.10
C VAL A 113 -13.29 70.59 10.82
N GLU A 114 -13.54 69.66 9.88
CA GLU A 114 -13.77 69.99 8.47
C GLU A 114 -14.54 68.85 7.78
N LYS A 115 -15.64 69.22 7.11
CA LYS A 115 -16.78 68.38 6.72
C LYS A 115 -16.45 67.39 5.59
N PRO A 116 -17.01 66.17 5.57
CA PRO A 116 -17.30 65.45 4.33
C PRO A 116 -18.74 65.77 3.87
N PRO A 117 -18.97 66.13 2.59
CA PRO A 117 -20.31 66.30 2.04
C PRO A 117 -21.04 64.97 1.92
N THR A 118 -22.33 65.03 2.25
CA THR A 118 -23.37 64.03 2.01
C THR A 118 -23.45 63.65 0.54
N ASP A 119 -23.89 62.40 0.34
CA ASP A 119 -24.37 61.72 -0.86
C ASP A 119 -24.74 62.59 -2.06
N LEU A 120 -24.49 62.05 -3.26
CA LEU A 120 -25.53 61.58 -4.18
C LEU A 120 -24.92 61.29 -5.58
N ILE A 121 -25.50 60.27 -6.23
CA ILE A 121 -25.55 60.01 -7.70
C ILE A 121 -24.67 58.86 -8.25
N ALA A 122 -25.41 57.96 -8.92
CA ALA A 122 -25.10 57.11 -10.07
C ALA A 122 -24.32 55.79 -9.84
N LYS A 123 -24.96 54.62 -9.99
CA LYS A 123 -25.36 53.94 -11.25
C LYS A 123 -24.17 53.21 -11.90
N VAL A 124 -24.08 51.90 -11.67
CA VAL A 124 -23.27 50.96 -12.47
C VAL A 124 -24.07 49.65 -12.61
N PRO A 125 -24.03 48.97 -13.78
CA PRO A 125 -25.17 48.23 -14.31
C PRO A 125 -25.20 46.74 -13.96
N VAL A 126 -26.43 46.26 -13.78
CA VAL A 126 -26.81 44.84 -13.88
C VAL A 126 -26.75 44.45 -15.35
N SER A 127 -25.96 43.42 -15.68
CA SER A 127 -26.04 42.73 -16.98
C SER A 127 -26.85 41.45 -16.80
N PRO A 128 -27.79 41.10 -17.71
CA PRO A 128 -28.66 39.94 -17.55
C PRO A 128 -28.02 38.67 -18.12
N VAL A 129 -28.05 37.58 -17.36
CA VAL A 129 -27.77 36.22 -17.85
C VAL A 129 -29.09 35.61 -18.33
N HIS A 130 -29.18 35.30 -19.63
CA HIS A 130 -30.21 34.44 -20.20
C HIS A 130 -29.72 32.98 -20.22
N PRO A 131 -30.60 31.97 -20.02
CA PRO A 131 -30.25 30.57 -20.14
C PRO A 131 -30.50 30.06 -21.57
N ALA A 132 -29.58 29.26 -22.11
CA ALA A 132 -29.79 28.47 -23.32
C ALA A 132 -29.35 27.02 -23.06
N SER A 133 -30.28 26.09 -23.31
CA SER A 133 -30.10 24.63 -23.26
C SER A 133 -29.68 24.09 -24.66
N PRO A 134 -29.52 22.76 -24.85
CA PRO A 134 -28.29 22.16 -25.36
C PRO A 134 -28.35 21.81 -26.85
N SER A 135 -27.20 21.72 -27.52
CA SER A 135 -27.10 21.02 -28.79
C SER A 135 -25.80 20.23 -28.92
N ALA A 136 -25.95 19.08 -29.55
CA ALA A 136 -25.00 18.00 -29.68
C ALA A 136 -23.88 18.28 -30.70
N GLY A 137 -22.72 17.64 -30.51
CA GLY A 137 -21.81 17.38 -31.62
C GLY A 137 -20.32 17.38 -31.29
N THR A 138 -19.67 16.28 -31.67
CA THR A 138 -18.24 16.11 -32.02
C THR A 138 -17.19 16.07 -30.91
N VAL A 139 -16.85 14.83 -30.53
CA VAL A 139 -15.62 14.40 -29.84
C VAL A 139 -14.37 14.73 -30.67
N SER A 140 -13.43 15.45 -30.06
CA SER A 140 -12.07 15.66 -30.58
C SER A 140 -11.08 14.85 -29.73
N SER A 141 -10.29 14.02 -30.40
CA SER A 141 -9.27 13.13 -29.83
C SER A 141 -8.06 13.90 -29.30
N LYS A 142 -8.15 14.39 -28.07
CA LYS A 142 -6.98 14.82 -27.28
C LYS A 142 -6.73 13.81 -26.16
N PRO A 143 -5.45 13.48 -25.85
CA PRO A 143 -5.16 12.67 -24.67
C PRO A 143 -5.74 13.39 -23.43
N PRO A 144 -6.26 12.65 -22.44
CA PRO A 144 -6.86 13.28 -21.27
C PRO A 144 -5.85 14.20 -20.61
N VAL A 145 -6.26 15.45 -20.42
CA VAL A 145 -5.48 16.42 -19.62
C VAL A 145 -5.53 15.93 -18.19
N VAL A 146 -4.41 15.38 -17.72
CA VAL A 146 -4.26 14.95 -16.33
C VAL A 146 -4.22 16.19 -15.46
N ASP A 147 -5.28 16.40 -14.69
CA ASP A 147 -5.31 17.41 -13.64
C ASP A 147 -4.32 17.01 -12.53
N ARG A 148 -3.30 17.86 -12.33
CA ARG A 148 -2.26 17.67 -11.30
C ARG A 148 -2.50 18.54 -10.07
N SER A 149 -3.65 19.21 -9.98
CA SER A 149 -4.02 20.10 -8.86
C SER A 149 -3.98 19.41 -7.50
N LEU A 150 -4.23 18.09 -7.47
CA LEU A 150 -4.22 17.27 -6.25
C LEU A 150 -2.86 16.60 -5.99
N LYS A 151 -1.83 16.85 -6.81
CA LYS A 151 -0.51 16.25 -6.61
C LYS A 151 0.28 17.07 -5.57
N PRO A 152 0.72 16.47 -4.44
CA PRO A 152 1.55 17.17 -3.48
C PRO A 152 2.82 17.68 -4.17
N SER A 153 3.01 18.99 -4.15
CA SER A 153 4.15 19.64 -4.79
C SER A 153 5.40 19.42 -3.93
N ALA A 154 6.37 18.69 -4.45
CA ALA A 154 7.71 18.62 -3.85
C ALA A 154 8.45 19.92 -4.17
N LEU A 155 8.39 20.90 -3.27
CA LEU A 155 9.31 22.03 -3.26
C LEU A 155 10.44 21.72 -2.28
N GLY A 156 11.67 21.78 -2.78
CA GLY A 156 12.87 21.35 -2.09
C GLY A 156 13.31 22.24 -0.93
N SER A 157 14.06 21.57 -0.05
CA SER A 157 15.17 22.02 0.79
C SER A 157 14.89 22.83 2.07
N THR A 158 15.29 22.17 3.18
CA THR A 158 15.84 22.70 4.44
C THR A 158 14.89 23.51 5.32
N GLU A 159 14.33 22.86 6.34
CA GLU A 159 14.81 22.93 7.73
C GLU A 159 13.86 22.14 8.65
N ASN A 160 14.42 21.59 9.71
CA ASN A 160 13.77 20.68 10.66
C ASN A 160 12.40 21.20 11.14
N ASN A 161 11.33 20.50 10.78
CA ASN A 161 10.08 20.53 11.53
C ASN A 161 9.56 19.10 11.69
N ALA A 162 9.67 18.59 12.92
CA ALA A 162 8.95 17.41 13.36
C ALA A 162 7.44 17.64 13.13
N SER A 163 6.75 16.61 12.63
CA SER A 163 5.29 16.51 12.37
C SER A 163 4.76 16.78 10.95
N THR A 164 5.52 16.46 9.90
CA THR A 164 4.92 16.04 8.61
C THR A 164 5.61 14.77 8.11
N ASP A 165 4.79 13.85 7.61
CA ASP A 165 5.16 12.52 7.08
C ASP A 165 5.93 12.67 5.76
N VAL A 166 7.17 13.17 5.84
CA VAL A 166 8.01 13.40 4.67
C VAL A 166 8.66 12.08 4.27
N LEU A 167 8.09 11.44 3.26
CA LEU A 167 8.66 10.28 2.60
C LEU A 167 10.06 10.59 2.06
N ARG A 168 11.01 9.66 2.27
CA ARG A 168 12.36 9.75 1.66
C ARG A 168 12.26 9.70 0.14
N GLN A 169 13.20 10.35 -0.54
CA GLN A 169 13.24 10.34 -2.00
C GLN A 169 13.67 8.96 -2.52
N VAL A 170 13.02 8.49 -3.59
CA VAL A 170 13.37 7.27 -4.33
C VAL A 170 13.81 7.66 -5.74
N ILE A 171 15.08 7.41 -6.06
CA ILE A 171 15.68 7.65 -7.38
C ILE A 171 15.48 6.43 -8.26
N VAL A 172 14.77 6.62 -9.37
CA VAL A 172 14.51 5.60 -10.39
C VAL A 172 15.41 5.86 -11.61
N PRO A 173 16.29 4.92 -12.00
CA PRO A 173 17.10 5.07 -13.21
C PRO A 173 16.24 5.26 -14.46
N ARG A 174 16.59 6.25 -15.29
CA ARG A 174 15.81 6.61 -16.49
C ARG A 174 15.60 5.46 -17.47
N GLU A 175 16.57 4.55 -17.55
CA GLU A 175 16.56 3.42 -18.48
C GLU A 175 15.82 2.18 -17.92
N LEU A 176 15.38 2.23 -16.65
CA LEU A 176 14.84 1.06 -15.95
C LEU A 176 13.64 0.46 -16.68
N CYS A 177 12.60 1.26 -16.95
CA CYS A 177 11.39 0.77 -17.60
C CYS A 177 11.69 0.22 -19.01
N GLN A 178 12.57 0.89 -19.76
CA GLN A 178 12.92 0.45 -21.12
C GLN A 178 13.65 -0.90 -21.13
N LYS A 179 14.62 -1.10 -20.22
CA LYS A 179 15.34 -2.37 -20.09
C LYS A 179 14.43 -3.49 -19.58
N PHE A 180 13.51 -3.17 -18.65
CA PHE A 180 12.54 -4.13 -18.16
C PHE A 180 11.59 -4.59 -19.28
N LEU A 181 11.08 -3.67 -20.11
CA LEU A 181 10.24 -4.01 -21.26
C LEU A 181 10.99 -4.90 -22.28
N GLN A 182 12.27 -4.65 -22.51
CA GLN A 182 13.09 -5.52 -23.39
C GLN A 182 13.21 -6.95 -22.86
N LEU A 183 13.31 -7.11 -21.53
CA LEU A 183 13.34 -8.43 -20.89
C LEU A 183 11.96 -9.12 -20.93
N ALA A 184 10.88 -8.35 -20.75
CA ALA A 184 9.51 -8.85 -20.71
C ALA A 184 8.90 -9.08 -22.11
N ASP A 185 9.51 -8.59 -23.19
CA ASP A 185 8.97 -8.56 -24.56
C ASP A 185 8.34 -9.89 -25.00
N ALA A 186 9.05 -11.01 -24.80
CA ALA A 186 8.54 -12.34 -25.19
C ALA A 186 7.23 -12.72 -24.49
N ASN A 187 7.06 -12.32 -23.23
CA ASN A 187 5.82 -12.54 -22.47
C ASN A 187 4.76 -11.50 -22.87
N THR A 188 5.16 -10.24 -23.03
CA THR A 188 4.26 -9.15 -23.45
C THR A 188 3.60 -9.45 -24.80
N VAL A 189 4.36 -9.94 -25.78
CA VAL A 189 3.83 -10.35 -27.11
C VAL A 189 2.81 -11.49 -26.99
N ARG A 190 2.96 -12.36 -25.98
CA ARG A 190 2.02 -13.45 -25.69
C ARG A 190 0.83 -13.02 -24.84
N GLY A 191 0.75 -11.74 -24.45
CA GLY A 191 -0.28 -11.25 -23.54
C GLY A 191 -0.13 -11.80 -22.12
N VAL A 192 1.11 -12.06 -21.68
CA VAL A 192 1.43 -12.57 -20.34
C VAL A 192 2.16 -11.48 -19.56
N GLU A 193 1.69 -11.20 -18.34
CA GLU A 193 2.33 -10.26 -17.43
C GLU A 193 3.70 -10.78 -16.96
N THR A 194 4.61 -9.86 -16.66
CA THR A 194 5.92 -10.15 -16.06
C THR A 194 6.19 -9.14 -14.97
N CYS A 195 6.67 -9.60 -13.81
CA CYS A 195 7.08 -8.75 -12.70
C CYS A 195 8.58 -8.81 -12.42
N GLY A 196 9.07 -7.76 -11.76
CA GLY A 196 10.42 -7.64 -11.23
C GLY A 196 10.42 -6.89 -9.91
N ILE A 197 11.36 -7.22 -9.04
CA ILE A 197 11.52 -6.61 -7.73
C ILE A 197 12.56 -5.49 -7.82
N LEU A 198 12.16 -4.28 -7.42
CA LEU A 198 13.02 -3.10 -7.42
C LEU A 198 13.89 -3.14 -6.17
N CYS A 199 15.19 -3.21 -6.36
CA CYS A 199 16.17 -3.36 -5.29
C CYS A 199 17.18 -2.21 -5.33
N GLY A 200 17.58 -1.72 -4.16
CA GLY A 200 18.42 -0.54 -4.08
C GLY A 200 19.17 -0.37 -2.78
N LYS A 201 19.75 0.81 -2.62
CA LYS A 201 20.53 1.20 -1.43
C LYS A 201 20.01 2.52 -0.89
N LEU A 202 20.12 2.67 0.42
CA LEU A 202 19.86 3.93 1.12
C LEU A 202 21.20 4.66 1.34
N MET A 203 21.32 5.87 0.81
CA MET A 203 22.51 6.72 0.99
C MET A 203 22.05 8.15 1.26
N ARG A 204 22.56 8.78 2.33
CA ARG A 204 22.24 10.19 2.67
C ARG A 204 20.72 10.48 2.73
N ASN A 205 19.97 9.57 3.35
CA ASN A 205 18.50 9.65 3.47
C ASN A 205 17.72 9.61 2.13
N GLU A 206 18.35 9.10 1.07
CA GLU A 206 17.77 8.93 -0.26
C GLU A 206 17.94 7.46 -0.71
N PHE A 207 16.86 6.87 -1.22
CA PHE A 207 16.89 5.55 -1.82
C PHE A 207 17.26 5.66 -3.29
N THR A 208 18.16 4.81 -3.77
CA THR A 208 18.45 4.68 -5.20
C THR A 208 18.22 3.24 -5.63
N ILE A 209 17.33 3.05 -6.61
CA ILE A 209 17.15 1.75 -7.25
C ILE A 209 18.38 1.49 -8.11
N THR A 210 19.01 0.34 -7.90
CA THR A 210 20.24 -0.08 -8.59
C THR A 210 20.08 -1.40 -9.32
N HIS A 211 19.14 -2.24 -8.88
CA HIS A 211 18.91 -3.57 -9.43
C HIS A 211 17.42 -3.78 -9.65
N VAL A 212 17.08 -4.48 -10.74
CA VAL A 212 15.77 -5.09 -10.93
C VAL A 212 16.01 -6.60 -10.96
N ILE A 213 15.48 -7.30 -9.98
CA ILE A 213 15.59 -8.76 -9.92
C ILE A 213 14.30 -9.31 -10.53
N VAL A 214 14.40 -10.03 -11.64
CA VAL A 214 13.26 -10.73 -12.24
C VAL A 214 13.25 -12.15 -11.67
N PRO A 215 12.41 -12.45 -10.67
CA PRO A 215 12.40 -13.77 -10.06
C PRO A 215 11.83 -14.80 -11.03
N LYS A 216 12.04 -16.09 -10.70
CA LYS A 216 11.22 -17.16 -11.28
C LYS A 216 9.76 -16.84 -10.98
N GLN A 217 8.90 -16.99 -11.97
CA GLN A 217 7.52 -16.54 -11.87
C GLN A 217 6.66 -17.26 -12.90
N HIS A 218 5.36 -17.35 -12.61
CA HIS A 218 4.33 -17.73 -13.56
C HIS A 218 3.28 -16.62 -13.64
N GLY A 219 2.89 -16.25 -14.85
CA GLY A 219 1.93 -15.18 -15.09
C GLY A 219 0.87 -15.56 -16.11
N GLY A 220 -0.23 -14.82 -16.05
CA GLY A 220 -1.32 -14.83 -17.03
C GLY A 220 -1.53 -13.43 -17.62
N PRO A 221 -2.69 -13.18 -18.25
CA PRO A 221 -3.02 -11.87 -18.83
C PRO A 221 -3.30 -10.75 -17.82
N ASP A 222 -3.52 -11.10 -16.55
CA ASP A 222 -3.99 -10.22 -15.47
C ASP A 222 -3.37 -10.56 -14.09
N TYR A 223 -2.31 -11.38 -14.06
CA TYR A 223 -1.56 -11.67 -12.83
C TYR A 223 -0.14 -12.14 -13.13
N CYS A 224 0.75 -11.97 -12.16
CA CYS A 224 2.08 -12.56 -12.14
C CYS A 224 2.47 -12.95 -10.70
N ASN A 225 2.76 -14.23 -10.47
CA ASN A 225 3.12 -14.75 -9.17
C ASN A 225 4.59 -15.12 -9.14
N THR A 226 5.29 -14.67 -8.09
CA THR A 226 6.69 -15.00 -7.83
C THR A 226 6.82 -16.42 -7.30
N GLU A 227 7.90 -17.08 -7.68
CA GLU A 227 8.29 -18.40 -7.21
C GLU A 227 9.71 -18.33 -6.63
N ASN A 228 10.01 -19.24 -5.70
CA ASN A 228 11.35 -19.43 -5.17
C ASN A 228 11.93 -18.17 -4.49
N GLU A 229 11.14 -17.51 -3.65
CA GLU A 229 11.48 -16.24 -2.98
C GLU A 229 12.75 -16.32 -2.10
N GLU A 230 13.16 -17.52 -1.69
CA GLU A 230 14.43 -17.74 -0.98
C GLU A 230 15.65 -17.32 -1.84
N GLU A 231 15.61 -17.56 -3.16
CA GLU A 231 16.68 -17.16 -4.08
C GLU A 231 16.76 -15.63 -4.22
N LEU A 232 15.60 -14.97 -4.28
CA LEU A 232 15.50 -13.51 -4.25
C LEU A 232 16.12 -12.97 -2.96
N PHE A 233 15.74 -13.52 -1.81
CA PHE A 233 16.28 -13.11 -0.51
C PHE A 233 17.81 -13.27 -0.44
N MET A 234 18.34 -14.41 -0.89
CA MET A 234 19.79 -14.64 -0.91
C MET A 234 20.54 -13.61 -1.76
N ILE A 235 20.02 -13.27 -2.95
CA ILE A 235 20.64 -12.25 -3.81
C ILE A 235 20.60 -10.88 -3.12
N GLN A 236 19.48 -10.53 -2.49
CA GLN A 236 19.35 -9.26 -1.79
C GLN A 236 20.32 -9.16 -0.60
N ASP A 237 20.40 -10.20 0.23
CA ASP A 237 21.29 -10.25 1.38
C ASP A 237 22.76 -10.19 0.97
N GLN A 238 23.16 -11.02 0.00
CA GLN A 238 24.54 -11.08 -0.50
C GLN A 238 25.02 -9.72 -1.04
N HIS A 239 24.14 -8.96 -1.69
CA HIS A 239 24.48 -7.66 -2.29
C HIS A 239 24.15 -6.46 -1.39
N GLY A 240 23.60 -6.70 -0.19
CA GLY A 240 23.16 -5.67 0.75
C GLY A 240 22.11 -4.73 0.13
N LEU A 241 21.09 -5.32 -0.51
CA LEU A 241 20.03 -4.61 -1.20
C LEU A 241 18.77 -4.55 -0.36
N VAL A 242 18.07 -3.41 -0.43
CA VAL A 242 16.76 -3.21 0.18
C VAL A 242 15.69 -3.29 -0.91
N THR A 243 14.59 -3.98 -0.63
CA THR A 243 13.38 -3.94 -1.48
C THR A 243 12.77 -2.55 -1.46
N LEU A 244 12.69 -1.89 -2.61
CA LEU A 244 12.12 -0.56 -2.76
C LEU A 244 10.75 -0.57 -3.44
N GLY A 245 10.29 -1.73 -3.89
CA GLY A 245 9.03 -1.87 -4.61
C GLY A 245 9.12 -2.92 -5.69
N TRP A 246 8.25 -2.80 -6.67
CA TRP A 246 8.12 -3.76 -7.77
C TRP A 246 7.68 -3.07 -9.05
N ILE A 247 7.94 -3.73 -10.18
CA ILE A 247 7.52 -3.33 -11.50
C ILE A 247 6.82 -4.51 -12.16
N HIS A 248 5.71 -4.29 -12.85
CA HIS A 248 5.09 -5.30 -13.71
C HIS A 248 4.60 -4.70 -15.02
N THR A 249 4.22 -5.55 -15.97
CA THR A 249 3.67 -5.12 -17.26
C THR A 249 2.18 -5.39 -17.33
N HIS A 250 1.41 -4.47 -17.91
CA HIS A 250 0.09 -4.74 -18.48
C HIS A 250 0.20 -4.85 -20.01
N PRO A 251 0.23 -6.06 -20.61
CA PRO A 251 0.46 -6.21 -22.05
C PRO A 251 -0.65 -5.63 -22.93
N THR A 252 -1.90 -5.65 -22.44
CA THR A 252 -3.07 -5.23 -23.23
C THR A 252 -3.91 -4.16 -22.55
N GLN A 253 -3.77 -4.02 -21.22
CA GLN A 253 -4.54 -3.11 -20.40
C GLN A 253 -3.84 -1.75 -20.30
N THR A 254 -4.58 -0.73 -19.86
CA THR A 254 -3.98 0.57 -19.54
C THR A 254 -3.12 0.49 -18.28
N ALA A 255 -2.26 1.50 -18.06
CA ALA A 255 -1.47 1.59 -16.84
C ALA A 255 -2.35 2.05 -15.65
N PHE A 256 -2.67 1.14 -14.75
CA PHE A 256 -3.35 1.37 -13.47
C PHE A 256 -2.98 0.24 -12.49
N LEU A 257 -3.26 0.39 -11.20
CA LEU A 257 -3.14 -0.71 -10.24
C LEU A 257 -4.48 -1.45 -10.16
N SER A 258 -4.47 -2.73 -10.54
CA SER A 258 -5.60 -3.64 -10.35
C SER A 258 -5.88 -3.88 -8.86
N SER A 259 -7.00 -4.54 -8.54
CA SER A 259 -7.29 -4.95 -7.16
C SER A 259 -6.19 -5.86 -6.59
N VAL A 260 -5.67 -6.77 -7.43
CA VAL A 260 -4.56 -7.67 -7.06
C VAL A 260 -3.30 -6.84 -6.79
N ASP A 261 -3.00 -5.87 -7.65
CA ASP A 261 -1.81 -5.02 -7.50
C ASP A 261 -1.87 -4.16 -6.24
N LEU A 262 -3.06 -3.64 -5.90
CA LEU A 262 -3.26 -2.88 -4.66
C LEU A 262 -3.03 -3.76 -3.42
N HIS A 263 -3.54 -4.99 -3.43
CA HIS A 263 -3.32 -5.94 -2.34
C HIS A 263 -1.83 -6.31 -2.20
N THR A 264 -1.16 -6.60 -3.32
CA THR A 264 0.28 -6.87 -3.35
C THR A 264 1.05 -5.67 -2.81
N HIS A 265 0.80 -4.48 -3.36
CA HIS A 265 1.55 -3.28 -3.01
C HIS A 265 1.33 -2.84 -1.55
N CYS A 266 0.14 -3.10 -0.98
CA CYS A 266 -0.14 -2.84 0.42
C CYS A 266 0.91 -3.48 1.34
N SER A 267 1.29 -4.75 1.12
CA SER A 267 2.32 -5.42 1.91
C SER A 267 3.68 -4.74 1.79
N TYR A 268 4.08 -4.31 0.59
CA TYR A 268 5.33 -3.59 0.39
C TYR A 268 5.32 -2.23 1.10
N GLN A 269 4.23 -1.47 0.98
CA GLN A 269 4.13 -0.13 1.55
C GLN A 269 4.03 -0.16 3.09
N MET A 270 3.44 -1.22 3.66
CA MET A 270 3.45 -1.46 5.11
C MET A 270 4.86 -1.70 5.67
N MET A 271 5.75 -2.32 4.88
CA MET A 271 7.15 -2.55 5.26
C MET A 271 8.05 -1.32 4.99
N LEU A 272 7.76 -0.58 3.93
CA LEU A 272 8.49 0.61 3.52
C LEU A 272 7.50 1.65 2.98
N PRO A 273 7.21 2.74 3.73
CA PRO A 273 6.27 3.77 3.29
C PRO A 273 6.57 4.38 1.92
N GLU A 274 7.86 4.45 1.56
CA GLU A 274 8.35 4.95 0.28
C GLU A 274 8.29 3.93 -0.87
N SER A 275 7.78 2.71 -0.63
CA SER A 275 7.73 1.69 -1.66
C SER A 275 6.90 2.14 -2.86
N ILE A 276 7.33 1.77 -4.07
CA ILE A 276 6.63 2.12 -5.31
C ILE A 276 6.21 0.88 -6.11
N ALA A 277 5.08 1.00 -6.81
CA ALA A 277 4.67 0.07 -7.85
C ALA A 277 4.75 0.78 -9.22
N ILE A 278 5.51 0.21 -10.15
CA ILE A 278 5.62 0.70 -11.53
C ILE A 278 4.82 -0.24 -12.43
N VAL A 279 3.90 0.31 -13.22
CA VAL A 279 3.06 -0.43 -14.19
C VAL A 279 3.36 0.04 -15.60
#